data_AF-A0A0F4YL69-F1
#
_entry.id   AF-A0A0F4YL69-F1
#
_cell.length_a   1.000
_cell.length_b   1.000
_cell.length_c   1.000
_cell.angle_alpha   90.00
_cell.angle_beta   90.00
_cell.angle_gamma   90.00
#
_symmetry.space_group_name_H-M   'P 1'
#
loop_
_entity.id
_entity.type
_entity.pdbx_description
1 polymer ?
#
loop_
_entity_poly.entity_id
_entity_poly.type
_entity_poly.pdbx_seq_one_letter_code
_entity_poly.pdbx_strand_id
1 'polypeptide(L)'
;MMKYARVDYQQEYIDTLWCEFRIDPTDQGDFRISPNHLHIWPGREFMFIALPSPDKSFTCTLFAPAAHYSKLEQSPQQLLEFFQTYFPGVCPELIAPEALQRQFSENPHLPLISIKCKPHHYGSSVVIIGDAAHAVLPFYGQGLNAGMEDVRVLFELLDQHGVYDQDDSQGRDSARAAALQAYTDLRVADAHAINDLSKRNYLEMRWGVTSRLYKIRKYIEETLDRYVPQLGWRTQYSRVSFSNMRYSEVVLAAERQGRILSMGVTAALASVTIAAIGLGGMLVWKYPRQFTPHRLLTDLSMKQFFRTAYT
;
A
#
# COMPACT_ATOMS: atom_id res chain seq x y z
N MET A 1 -1.32 6.29 30.72
CA MET A 1 -1.54 4.83 30.62
C MET A 1 -0.26 4.03 30.84
N MET A 2 0.82 4.25 30.06
CA MET A 2 2.06 3.45 30.15
C MET A 2 2.74 3.38 31.54
N LYS A 3 2.56 4.41 32.39
CA LYS A 3 3.07 4.39 33.77
C LYS A 3 2.26 3.51 34.74
N TYR A 4 1.03 3.16 34.38
CA TYR A 4 0.05 2.52 35.28
C TYR A 4 -0.49 1.18 34.76
N ALA A 5 -0.20 0.83 33.51
CA ALA A 5 -0.64 -0.39 32.86
C ALA A 5 0.52 -1.04 32.09
N ARG A 6 0.47 -2.36 31.93
CA ARG A 6 1.38 -3.08 31.04
C ARG A 6 0.94 -2.83 29.59
N VAL A 7 1.55 -1.82 28.98
CA VAL A 7 1.27 -1.41 27.59
C VAL A 7 2.44 -1.84 26.71
N ASP A 8 2.16 -2.70 25.74
CA ASP A 8 3.03 -2.91 24.60
C ASP A 8 2.97 -1.65 23.73
N TYR A 9 4.12 -1.07 23.41
CA TYR A 9 4.22 0.16 22.62
C TYR A 9 5.34 0.03 21.59
N GLN A 10 5.01 0.26 20.34
CA GLN A 10 5.95 0.32 19.23
C GLN A 10 5.82 1.68 18.55
N GLN A 11 6.96 2.36 18.38
CA GLN A 11 7.08 3.59 17.62
C GLN A 11 8.18 3.41 16.58
N GLU A 12 7.88 3.75 15.33
CA GLU A 12 8.80 3.67 14.21
C GLU A 12 8.74 4.96 13.39
N TYR A 13 9.90 5.59 13.19
CA TYR A 13 10.05 6.61 12.16
C TYR A 13 10.52 5.92 10.87
N ILE A 14 9.79 6.14 9.78
CA ILE A 14 10.22 5.64 8.48
C ILE A 14 11.23 6.60 7.86
N ASP A 15 12.15 6.08 7.03
CA ASP A 15 13.07 6.89 6.23
C ASP A 15 12.31 7.56 5.06
N THR A 16 11.42 8.48 5.41
CA THR A 16 10.64 9.33 4.51
C THR A 16 10.21 10.57 5.25
N LEU A 17 10.56 11.72 4.67
CA LEU A 17 9.99 13.00 5.03
C LEU A 17 8.88 13.33 4.02
N TRP A 18 8.00 14.23 4.44
CA TRP A 18 7.05 14.87 3.55
C TRP A 18 7.21 16.39 3.54
N CYS A 19 6.92 17.02 2.41
CA CYS A 19 6.88 18.47 2.26
C CYS A 19 5.68 18.81 1.38
N GLU A 20 4.91 19.81 1.82
CA GLU A 20 3.73 20.26 1.09
C GLU A 20 4.09 21.29 0.03
N PHE A 21 3.28 21.32 -1.03
CA PHE A 21 3.32 22.28 -2.11
C PHE A 21 1.88 22.60 -2.52
N ARG A 22 1.71 23.64 -3.33
CA ARG A 22 0.45 24.14 -3.81
C ARG A 22 0.56 24.42 -5.30
N ILE A 23 -0.41 23.88 -6.03
CA ILE A 23 -0.70 24.28 -7.41
C ILE A 23 -1.84 25.28 -7.33
N ASP A 24 -1.58 26.52 -7.72
CA ASP A 24 -2.60 27.55 -7.75
C ASP A 24 -3.58 27.34 -8.91
N PRO A 25 -4.81 27.91 -8.83
CA PRO A 25 -5.73 27.92 -9.96
C PRO A 25 -5.12 28.55 -11.23
N THR A 26 -5.78 28.38 -12.36
CA THR A 26 -5.50 29.16 -13.57
C THR A 26 -5.82 30.64 -13.34
N ASP A 27 -5.33 31.52 -14.21
CA ASP A 27 -5.63 32.96 -14.15
C ASP A 27 -7.15 33.26 -14.29
N GLN A 28 -7.91 32.32 -14.85
CA GLN A 28 -9.36 32.37 -14.95
C GLN A 28 -10.08 31.81 -13.71
N GLY A 29 -9.33 31.41 -12.68
CA GLY A 29 -9.86 30.81 -11.46
C GLY A 29 -10.46 29.43 -11.69
N ASP A 30 -9.87 28.61 -12.57
CA ASP A 30 -10.26 27.23 -12.81
C ASP A 30 -9.16 26.22 -12.42
N PHE A 31 -9.50 24.94 -12.29
CA PHE A 31 -8.53 23.89 -11.98
C PHE A 31 -7.50 23.74 -13.11
N ARG A 32 -6.21 23.62 -12.75
CA ARG A 32 -5.12 23.39 -13.74
C ARG A 32 -5.06 21.97 -14.29
N ILE A 33 -5.53 21.00 -13.52
CA ILE A 33 -5.59 19.57 -13.87
C ILE A 33 -6.95 19.00 -13.45
N SER A 34 -7.24 17.76 -13.84
CA SER A 34 -8.56 17.15 -13.59
C SER A 34 -8.95 17.17 -12.10
N PRO A 35 -10.07 17.80 -11.70
CA PRO A 35 -10.44 17.96 -10.29
C PRO A 35 -11.01 16.70 -9.64
N ASN A 36 -11.37 15.68 -10.42
CA ASN A 36 -12.06 14.49 -9.92
C ASN A 36 -11.12 13.27 -9.80
N HIS A 37 -9.82 13.50 -9.72
CA HIS A 37 -8.82 12.43 -9.66
C HIS A 37 -7.78 12.72 -8.57
N LEU A 38 -7.29 11.64 -7.94
CA LEU A 38 -6.07 11.66 -7.16
C LEU A 38 -4.88 11.57 -8.14
N HIS A 39 -4.06 12.61 -8.20
CA HIS A 39 -2.91 12.63 -9.09
C HIS A 39 -1.68 12.10 -8.36
N ILE A 40 -0.94 11.21 -9.01
CA ILE A 40 0.24 10.56 -8.44
C ILE A 40 1.34 10.54 -9.51
N TRP A 41 2.49 11.12 -9.18
CA TRP A 41 3.73 11.01 -9.95
C TRP A 41 4.71 10.08 -9.22
N PRO A 42 4.81 8.80 -9.65
CA PRO A 42 5.68 7.83 -9.00
C PRO A 42 7.14 7.98 -9.47
N GLY A 43 8.06 8.21 -8.54
CA GLY A 43 9.50 8.38 -8.80
C GLY A 43 10.37 7.21 -8.32
N ARG A 44 9.77 6.04 -8.06
CA ARG A 44 10.39 4.90 -7.34
C ARG A 44 10.67 5.26 -5.89
N GLU A 45 11.84 5.80 -5.56
CA GLU A 45 12.22 6.06 -4.15
C GLU A 45 11.44 7.19 -3.50
N PHE A 46 10.79 8.02 -4.31
CA PHE A 46 10.02 9.18 -3.91
C PHE A 46 8.73 9.25 -4.73
N MET A 47 7.78 10.03 -4.24
CA MET A 47 6.46 10.17 -4.84
C MET A 47 5.97 11.59 -4.64
N PHE A 48 5.34 12.15 -5.67
CA PHE A 48 4.59 13.40 -5.57
C PHE A 48 3.10 13.11 -5.77
N ILE A 49 2.24 13.60 -4.89
CA ILE A 49 0.79 13.46 -5.02
C ILE A 49 0.14 14.83 -5.02
N ALA A 50 -1.04 14.96 -5.65
CA ALA A 50 -1.84 16.17 -5.60
C ALA A 50 -3.31 15.83 -5.34
N LEU A 51 -3.90 16.50 -4.34
CA LEU A 51 -5.31 16.42 -3.99
C LEU A 51 -6.00 17.75 -4.30
N PRO A 52 -7.17 17.71 -4.97
CA PRO A 52 -7.93 18.91 -5.29
C PRO A 52 -8.52 19.55 -4.03
N SER A 53 -8.51 20.88 -4.00
CA SER A 53 -9.10 21.70 -2.95
C SER A 53 -10.36 22.43 -3.45
N PRO A 54 -11.33 22.79 -2.57
CA PRO A 54 -12.54 23.51 -2.97
C PRO A 54 -12.29 24.90 -3.61
N ASP A 55 -11.16 25.53 -3.28
CA ASP A 55 -10.70 26.81 -3.86
C ASP A 55 -10.07 26.65 -5.26
N LYS A 56 -10.22 25.46 -5.87
CA LYS A 56 -9.70 25.08 -7.19
C LYS A 56 -8.18 24.99 -7.29
N SER A 57 -7.49 25.03 -6.15
CA SER A 57 -6.07 24.70 -6.04
C SER A 57 -5.87 23.18 -5.88
N PHE A 58 -4.61 22.74 -5.88
CA PHE A 58 -4.26 21.41 -5.39
C PHE A 58 -3.23 21.51 -4.27
N THR A 59 -3.49 20.80 -3.18
CA THR A 59 -2.48 20.53 -2.15
C THR A 59 -1.67 19.34 -2.59
N CYS A 60 -0.38 19.54 -2.74
CA CYS A 60 0.54 18.54 -3.21
C CYS A 60 1.52 18.15 -2.11
N THR A 61 2.02 16.93 -2.17
CA THR A 61 2.95 16.42 -1.17
C THR A 61 4.04 15.63 -1.85
N LEU A 62 5.30 16.02 -1.63
CA LEU A 62 6.46 15.21 -1.92
C LEU A 62 6.71 14.28 -0.75
N PHE A 63 6.87 12.99 -1.01
CA PHE A 63 7.38 11.99 -0.07
C PHE A 63 8.72 11.50 -0.59
N ALA A 64 9.79 11.65 0.20
CA ALA A 64 11.12 11.16 -0.17
C ALA A 64 11.97 10.82 1.08
N PRO A 65 12.93 9.89 0.97
CA PRO A 65 13.93 9.66 2.02
C PRO A 65 14.67 10.93 2.42
N ALA A 66 15.13 11.00 3.68
CA ALA A 66 15.80 12.19 4.21
C ALA A 66 17.05 12.56 3.39
N ALA A 67 17.78 11.56 2.87
CA ALA A 67 18.94 11.76 2.01
C ALA A 67 18.63 12.48 0.69
N HIS A 68 17.40 12.39 0.17
CA HIS A 68 16.98 13.16 -1.00
C HIS A 68 16.73 14.62 -0.63
N TYR A 69 16.04 14.88 0.48
CA TYR A 69 15.85 16.24 1.00
C TYR A 69 17.18 16.96 1.23
N SER A 70 18.14 16.32 1.90
CA SER A 70 19.47 16.91 2.13
C SER A 70 20.27 17.18 0.86
N LYS A 71 19.93 16.58 -0.28
CA LYS A 71 20.49 16.94 -1.59
C LYS A 71 19.76 18.13 -2.18
N LEU A 72 18.42 18.07 -2.21
CA LEU A 72 17.57 19.13 -2.76
C LEU A 72 17.77 20.48 -2.04
N GLU A 73 18.07 20.46 -0.75
CA GLU A 73 18.39 21.66 0.06
C GLU A 73 19.71 22.33 -0.31
N GLN A 74 20.64 21.64 -1.00
CA GLN A 74 21.98 22.19 -1.28
C GLN A 74 21.93 23.32 -2.30
N SER A 75 20.96 23.30 -3.21
CA SER A 75 20.85 24.29 -4.28
C SER A 75 19.43 24.33 -4.85
N PRO A 76 18.87 25.54 -5.05
CA PRO A 76 17.57 25.71 -5.71
C PRO A 76 17.52 25.11 -7.13
N GLN A 77 18.65 25.03 -7.83
CA GLN A 77 18.76 24.42 -9.16
C GLN A 77 18.58 22.90 -9.10
N GLN A 78 19.14 22.23 -8.08
CA GLN A 78 18.96 20.78 -7.92
C GLN A 78 17.50 20.41 -7.72
N LEU A 79 16.72 21.23 -7.00
CA LEU A 79 15.28 21.04 -6.85
C LEU A 79 14.57 21.10 -8.21
N LEU A 80 14.87 22.11 -9.02
CA LEU A 80 14.24 22.26 -10.35
C LEU A 80 14.60 21.09 -11.27
N GLU A 81 15.88 20.71 -11.33
CA GLU A 81 16.36 19.57 -12.13
C GLU A 81 15.72 18.25 -11.68
N PHE A 82 15.56 18.06 -10.37
CA PHE A 82 14.88 16.90 -9.81
C PHE A 82 13.42 16.82 -10.26
N PHE A 83 12.66 17.92 -10.16
CA PHE A 83 11.28 17.96 -10.62
C PHE A 83 11.17 17.79 -12.13
N GLN A 84 12.04 18.41 -12.94
CA GLN A 84 12.05 18.19 -14.39
C GLN A 84 12.34 16.75 -14.78
N THR A 85 13.31 16.12 -14.09
CA THR A 85 13.76 14.75 -14.42
C THR A 85 12.71 13.72 -14.04
N TYR A 86 12.13 13.84 -12.85
CA TYR A 86 11.30 12.79 -12.27
C TYR A 86 9.80 13.08 -12.29
N PHE A 87 9.40 14.34 -12.33
CA PHE A 87 8.01 14.79 -12.34
C PHE A 87 7.74 15.76 -13.51
N PRO A 88 7.99 15.33 -14.76
CA PRO A 88 7.78 16.18 -15.92
C PRO A 88 6.32 16.67 -15.97
N GLY A 89 6.14 17.95 -16.28
CA GLY A 89 4.83 18.59 -16.27
C GLY A 89 4.40 19.16 -14.92
N VAL A 90 5.15 18.99 -13.83
CA VAL A 90 4.88 19.69 -12.56
C VAL A 90 5.49 21.09 -12.57
N CYS A 91 6.77 21.19 -12.90
CA CYS A 91 7.48 22.46 -13.00
C CYS A 91 8.13 22.56 -14.39
N PRO A 92 7.89 23.65 -15.16
CA PRO A 92 7.20 24.89 -14.77
C PRO A 92 5.67 24.92 -14.99
N GLU A 93 5.06 23.86 -15.52
CA GLU A 93 3.70 23.92 -16.08
C GLU A 93 2.59 24.09 -15.02
N LEU A 94 2.72 23.44 -13.86
CA LEU A 94 1.73 23.51 -12.77
C LEU A 94 2.19 24.42 -11.63
N ILE A 95 3.47 24.38 -11.30
CA ILE A 95 4.11 25.20 -10.27
C ILE A 95 5.26 25.96 -10.92
N ALA A 96 5.23 27.29 -10.83
CA ALA A 96 6.30 28.13 -11.34
C ALA A 96 7.63 27.86 -10.57
N PRO A 97 8.80 27.93 -11.23
CA PRO A 97 10.09 27.62 -10.60
C PRO A 97 10.35 28.34 -9.27
N GLU A 98 10.06 29.64 -9.23
CA GLU A 98 10.22 30.49 -8.04
C GLU A 98 9.24 30.10 -6.93
N ALA A 99 8.01 29.72 -7.29
CA ALA A 99 7.02 29.26 -6.32
C ALA A 99 7.40 27.89 -5.76
N LEU A 100 7.95 26.99 -6.57
CA LEU A 100 8.42 25.68 -6.13
C LEU A 100 9.57 25.81 -5.12
N GLN A 101 10.57 26.64 -5.45
CA GLN A 101 11.73 26.90 -4.58
C GLN A 101 11.32 27.55 -3.26
N ARG A 102 10.45 28.56 -3.33
CA ARG A 102 9.93 29.25 -2.15
C ARG A 102 9.19 28.27 -1.23
N GLN A 103 8.25 27.51 -1.78
CA GLN A 103 7.47 26.54 -1.00
C GLN A 103 8.34 25.46 -0.37
N PHE A 104 9.33 24.92 -1.10
CA PHE A 104 10.25 23.93 -0.54
C PHE A 104 11.10 24.48 0.60
N SER A 105 11.48 25.75 0.54
CA SER A 105 12.31 26.41 1.56
C SER A 105 11.52 26.88 2.78
N GLU A 106 10.27 27.32 2.58
CA GLU A 106 9.39 27.83 3.64
C GLU A 106 8.64 26.72 4.37
N ASN A 107 8.23 25.66 3.67
CA ASN A 107 7.44 24.58 4.24
C ASN A 107 8.34 23.58 4.99
N PRO A 108 7.91 23.07 6.16
CA PRO A 108 8.71 22.14 6.93
C PRO A 108 8.80 20.77 6.27
N HIS A 109 9.96 20.12 6.38
CA HIS A 109 10.16 18.73 5.96
C HIS A 109 9.96 17.81 7.16
N LEU A 110 8.74 17.29 7.32
CA LEU A 110 8.36 16.59 8.56
C LEU A 110 8.55 15.07 8.42
N PRO A 111 8.96 14.38 9.50
CA PRO A 111 9.08 12.93 9.51
C PRO A 111 7.71 12.26 9.60
N LEU A 112 7.63 11.03 9.10
CA LEU A 112 6.46 10.18 9.23
C LEU A 112 6.68 9.14 10.32
N ILE A 113 5.69 9.04 11.23
CA ILE A 113 5.70 8.15 12.38
C ILE A 113 4.62 7.09 12.24
N SER A 114 4.94 5.88 12.68
CA SER A 114 4.00 4.78 12.85
C SER A 114 3.98 4.36 14.31
N ILE A 115 2.79 4.29 14.90
CA ILE A 115 2.58 3.85 16.29
C ILE A 115 1.63 2.66 16.32
N LYS A 116 1.97 1.67 17.13
CA LYS A 116 1.08 0.57 17.53
C LYS A 116 1.17 0.39 19.04
N CYS A 117 0.03 0.15 19.69
CA CYS A 117 0.03 -0.13 21.11
C CYS A 117 -1.11 -1.05 21.54
N LYS A 118 -0.93 -1.68 22.70
CA LYS A 118 -1.95 -2.53 23.33
C LYS A 118 -1.70 -2.55 24.84
N PRO A 119 -2.72 -2.46 25.71
CA PRO A 119 -4.15 -2.23 25.41
C PRO A 119 -4.45 -0.78 25.02
N HIS A 120 -5.65 -0.51 24.51
CA HIS A 120 -6.14 0.85 24.22
C HIS A 120 -6.93 1.48 25.38
N HIS A 121 -6.93 0.85 26.56
CA HIS A 121 -7.69 1.33 27.72
C HIS A 121 -7.00 1.02 29.05
N TYR A 122 -7.50 1.65 30.12
CA TYR A 122 -7.11 1.35 31.49
C TYR A 122 -8.33 1.35 32.42
N GLY A 123 -8.69 0.14 32.90
CA GLY A 123 -9.83 -0.06 33.79
C GLY A 123 -11.13 0.47 33.18
N SER A 124 -11.93 1.15 33.99
CA SER A 124 -13.12 1.89 33.55
C SER A 124 -12.84 3.38 33.25
N SER A 125 -11.60 3.84 33.37
CA SER A 125 -11.33 5.28 33.52
C SER A 125 -10.77 5.95 32.28
N VAL A 126 -10.03 5.23 31.43
CA VAL A 126 -9.33 5.83 30.29
C VAL A 126 -9.44 4.91 29.07
N VAL A 127 -9.68 5.52 27.91
CA VAL A 127 -9.56 4.91 26.59
C VAL A 127 -8.82 5.86 25.66
N ILE A 128 -8.00 5.31 24.76
CA ILE A 128 -7.34 6.04 23.68
C ILE A 128 -7.89 5.58 22.33
N ILE A 129 -8.05 6.53 21.40
CA ILE A 129 -8.62 6.32 20.06
C ILE A 129 -7.83 7.15 19.03
N GLY A 130 -8.00 6.85 17.74
CA GLY A 130 -7.34 7.52 16.63
C GLY A 130 -5.81 7.46 16.73
N ASP A 131 -5.14 8.53 16.31
CA ASP A 131 -3.68 8.61 16.27
C ASP A 131 -3.00 8.42 17.64
N ALA A 132 -3.72 8.68 18.75
CA ALA A 132 -3.21 8.40 20.09
C ALA A 132 -3.04 6.91 20.36
N ALA A 133 -3.84 6.06 19.71
CA ALA A 133 -3.77 4.60 19.79
C ALA A 133 -2.98 3.99 18.62
N HIS A 134 -3.12 4.54 17.42
CA HIS A 134 -2.53 3.99 16.19
C HIS A 134 -2.21 5.06 15.15
N ALA A 135 -1.14 5.84 15.35
CA ALA A 135 -0.65 6.71 14.28
C ALA A 135 -0.26 5.88 13.05
N VAL A 136 -1.00 6.05 11.96
CA VAL A 136 -0.82 5.29 10.71
C VAL A 136 -0.17 6.15 9.64
N LEU A 137 0.66 5.52 8.81
CA LEU A 137 1.27 6.22 7.69
C LEU A 137 0.21 6.67 6.66
N PRO A 138 0.39 7.83 6.00
CA PRO A 138 -0.65 8.45 5.16
C PRO A 138 -0.85 7.76 3.80
N PHE A 139 -0.19 6.64 3.53
CA PHE A 139 -0.14 6.03 2.20
C PHE A 139 -1.41 5.29 1.80
N TYR A 140 -2.36 5.05 2.72
CA TYR A 140 -3.67 4.48 2.38
C TYR A 140 -4.82 5.49 2.50
N GLY A 141 -4.58 6.70 3.03
CA GLY A 141 -5.64 7.69 3.29
C GLY A 141 -6.64 7.27 4.37
N GLN A 142 -6.23 6.41 5.31
CA GLN A 142 -7.14 5.75 6.25
C GLN A 142 -7.01 6.21 7.71
N GLY A 143 -6.06 7.09 8.07
CA GLY A 143 -5.90 7.52 9.46
C GLY A 143 -7.17 8.16 10.05
N LEU A 144 -7.69 9.19 9.37
CA LEU A 144 -8.95 9.82 9.78
C LEU A 144 -10.13 8.83 9.80
N ASN A 145 -10.26 8.02 8.75
CA ASN A 145 -11.36 7.04 8.62
C ASN A 145 -11.32 5.99 9.75
N ALA A 146 -10.13 5.44 10.04
CA ALA A 146 -9.93 4.48 11.11
C ALA A 146 -10.16 5.11 12.50
N GLY A 147 -9.78 6.38 12.70
CA GLY A 147 -10.07 7.13 13.92
C GLY A 147 -11.55 7.43 14.11
N MET A 148 -12.27 7.78 13.05
CA MET A 148 -13.74 7.93 13.10
C MET A 148 -14.43 6.58 13.36
N GLU A 149 -13.92 5.51 12.77
CA GLU A 149 -14.40 4.15 13.04
C GLU A 149 -14.18 3.75 14.50
N ASP A 150 -13.07 4.16 15.14
CA ASP A 150 -12.86 3.93 16.57
C ASP A 150 -13.98 4.52 17.42
N VAL A 151 -14.38 5.76 17.12
CA VAL A 151 -15.46 6.45 17.85
C VAL A 151 -16.73 5.62 17.72
N ARG A 152 -17.11 5.25 16.49
CA ARG A 152 -18.30 4.43 16.24
C ARG A 152 -18.27 3.12 17.04
N VAL A 153 -17.19 2.35 16.91
CA VAL A 153 -17.05 1.04 17.56
C VAL A 153 -17.02 1.17 19.09
N LEU A 154 -16.37 2.19 19.63
CA LEU A 154 -16.35 2.47 21.07
C LEU A 154 -17.77 2.69 21.60
N PHE A 155 -18.54 3.58 20.97
CA PHE A 155 -19.91 3.87 21.41
C PHE A 155 -20.83 2.67 21.24
N GLU A 156 -20.73 1.91 20.14
CA GLU A 156 -21.48 0.66 19.96
C GLU A 156 -21.22 -0.33 21.11
N LEU A 157 -19.97 -0.46 21.57
CA LEU A 157 -19.62 -1.36 22.67
C LEU A 157 -20.08 -0.84 24.03
N LEU A 158 -20.05 0.48 24.26
CA LEU A 158 -20.61 1.09 25.47
C LEU A 158 -22.12 0.85 25.57
N ASP A 159 -22.84 1.00 24.44
CA ASP A 159 -24.28 0.72 24.36
C ASP A 159 -24.57 -0.77 24.57
N GLN A 160 -23.84 -1.67 23.90
CA GLN A 160 -24.03 -3.13 24.00
C GLN A 160 -23.82 -3.67 25.42
N HIS A 161 -22.94 -3.04 26.20
CA HIS A 161 -22.69 -3.44 27.59
C HIS A 161 -23.61 -2.70 28.58
N GLY A 162 -24.58 -1.94 28.10
CA GLY A 162 -25.58 -1.26 28.93
C GLY A 162 -24.96 -0.23 29.87
N VAL A 163 -23.87 0.43 29.48
CA VAL A 163 -23.17 1.41 30.34
C VAL A 163 -24.08 2.58 30.71
N TYR A 164 -24.95 2.99 29.78
CA TYR A 164 -25.90 4.08 29.98
C TYR A 164 -27.19 3.64 30.69
N ASP A 165 -27.43 2.34 30.81
CA ASP A 165 -28.61 1.76 31.47
C ASP A 165 -28.41 1.55 32.98
N GLN A 166 -27.19 1.77 33.50
CA GLN A 166 -26.87 1.59 34.91
C GLN A 166 -27.24 2.83 35.74
N ASP A 167 -28.13 2.62 36.72
CA ASP A 167 -28.58 3.66 37.64
C ASP A 167 -27.52 3.97 38.73
N ASP A 168 -26.73 2.98 39.15
CA ASP A 168 -25.70 3.14 40.17
C ASP A 168 -24.28 3.28 39.57
N SER A 169 -23.40 3.96 40.31
CA SER A 169 -22.04 4.24 39.85
C SER A 169 -21.16 2.99 39.75
N GLN A 170 -21.36 1.99 40.61
CA GLN A 170 -20.53 0.79 40.64
C GLN A 170 -20.89 -0.16 39.48
N GLY A 171 -22.18 -0.31 39.19
CA GLY A 171 -22.69 -1.00 38.00
C GLY A 171 -22.17 -0.35 36.73
N ARG A 172 -22.25 0.99 36.65
CA ARG A 172 -21.74 1.75 35.49
C ARG A 172 -20.25 1.56 35.26
N ASP A 173 -19.44 1.60 36.32
CA ASP A 173 -17.99 1.41 36.20
C ASP A 173 -17.64 -0.02 35.79
N SER A 174 -18.36 -1.02 36.31
CA SER A 174 -18.17 -2.42 35.93
C SER A 174 -18.55 -2.67 34.48
N ALA A 175 -19.69 -2.15 34.02
CA ALA A 175 -20.12 -2.21 32.63
C ALA A 175 -19.14 -1.49 31.69
N ARG A 176 -18.66 -0.31 32.09
CA ARG A 176 -17.68 0.45 31.31
C ARG A 176 -16.34 -0.27 31.21
N ALA A 177 -15.84 -0.87 32.29
CA ALA A 177 -14.63 -1.67 32.25
C ALA A 177 -14.77 -2.84 31.26
N ALA A 178 -15.91 -3.54 31.28
CA ALA A 178 -16.18 -4.63 30.32
C ALA A 178 -16.22 -4.12 28.87
N ALA A 179 -16.90 -3.01 28.61
CA ALA A 179 -16.97 -2.40 27.28
C ALA A 179 -15.60 -1.96 26.75
N LEU A 180 -14.77 -1.32 27.60
CA LEU A 180 -13.43 -0.87 27.20
C LEU A 180 -12.46 -2.04 26.96
N GLN A 181 -12.62 -3.13 27.72
CA GLN A 181 -11.90 -4.38 27.47
C GLN A 181 -12.31 -4.97 26.12
N ALA A 182 -13.62 -5.08 25.85
CA ALA A 182 -14.14 -5.53 24.56
C ALA A 182 -13.65 -4.65 23.40
N TYR A 183 -13.58 -3.32 23.59
CA TYR A 183 -13.05 -2.39 22.60
C TYR A 183 -11.58 -2.68 22.28
N THR A 184 -10.76 -2.93 23.30
CA THR A 184 -9.35 -3.30 23.08
C THR A 184 -9.21 -4.63 22.36
N ASP A 185 -9.97 -5.65 22.77
CA ASP A 185 -9.88 -6.98 22.17
C ASP A 185 -10.33 -6.99 20.71
N LEU A 186 -11.33 -6.16 20.37
CA LEU A 186 -11.82 -6.00 19.01
C LEU A 186 -10.88 -5.10 18.17
N ARG A 187 -10.60 -3.89 18.63
CA ARG A 187 -10.08 -2.82 17.77
C ARG A 187 -8.58 -2.87 17.55
N VAL A 188 -7.80 -3.40 18.49
CA VAL A 188 -6.33 -3.49 18.35
C VAL A 188 -5.93 -4.26 17.09
N ALA A 189 -6.62 -5.38 16.79
CA ALA A 189 -6.33 -6.17 15.60
C ALA A 189 -6.54 -5.37 14.30
N ASP A 190 -7.61 -4.57 14.23
CA ASP A 190 -7.92 -3.77 13.06
C ASP A 190 -7.01 -2.55 12.91
N ALA A 191 -6.70 -1.89 14.03
CA ALA A 191 -5.74 -0.77 14.08
C ALA A 191 -4.34 -1.22 13.63
N HIS A 192 -3.88 -2.39 14.09
CA HIS A 192 -2.61 -2.94 13.63
C HIS A 192 -2.66 -3.34 12.15
N ALA A 193 -3.76 -3.94 11.70
CA ALA A 193 -3.94 -4.34 10.31
C ALA A 193 -3.88 -3.14 9.35
N ILE A 194 -4.58 -2.04 9.65
CA ILE A 194 -4.55 -0.86 8.78
C ILE A 194 -3.18 -0.17 8.79
N ASN A 195 -2.50 -0.14 9.93
CA ASN A 195 -1.13 0.37 10.01
C ASN A 195 -0.18 -0.46 9.13
N ASP A 196 -0.26 -1.79 9.18
CA ASP A 196 0.53 -2.68 8.33
C ASP A 196 0.19 -2.56 6.84
N LEU A 197 -1.11 -2.43 6.52
CA LEU A 197 -1.57 -2.20 5.15
C LEU A 197 -1.03 -0.88 4.59
N SER A 198 -1.05 0.20 5.37
CA SER A 198 -0.46 1.49 4.98
C SER A 198 1.05 1.38 4.75
N LYS A 199 1.78 0.67 5.62
CA LYS A 199 3.23 0.45 5.46
C LYS A 199 3.55 -0.40 4.23
N ARG A 200 2.77 -1.45 3.97
CA ARG A 200 2.93 -2.26 2.75
C ARG A 200 2.64 -1.43 1.50
N ASN A 201 1.58 -0.61 1.52
CA ASN A 201 1.23 0.24 0.39
C ASN A 201 2.35 1.24 0.07
N TYR A 202 3.00 1.81 1.10
CA TYR A 202 4.20 2.62 0.90
C TYR A 202 5.31 1.87 0.15
N LEU A 203 5.65 0.66 0.59
CA LEU A 203 6.67 -0.16 -0.07
C LEU A 203 6.27 -0.57 -1.50
N GLU A 204 4.99 -0.87 -1.72
CA GLU A 204 4.43 -1.18 -3.03
C GLU A 204 4.47 0.02 -3.98
N MET A 205 4.16 1.22 -3.51
CA MET A 205 4.27 2.44 -4.31
C MET A 205 5.74 2.77 -4.62
N ARG A 206 6.65 2.46 -3.70
CA ARG A 206 8.10 2.70 -3.86
C ARG A 206 8.77 1.76 -4.87
N TRP A 207 8.44 0.46 -4.82
CA TRP A 207 9.13 -0.58 -5.60
C TRP A 207 8.24 -1.31 -6.63
N GLY A 208 6.94 -1.43 -6.36
CA GLY A 208 6.07 -2.47 -6.93
C GLY A 208 5.28 -2.09 -8.17
N VAL A 209 5.04 -0.81 -8.45
CA VAL A 209 4.12 -0.39 -9.53
C VAL A 209 4.66 -0.69 -10.95
N THR A 210 5.96 -0.96 -11.08
CA THR A 210 6.61 -1.22 -12.38
C THR A 210 6.81 -2.70 -12.71
N SER A 211 6.61 -3.62 -11.74
CA SER A 211 6.79 -5.06 -11.96
C SER A 211 5.72 -5.63 -12.89
N ARG A 212 6.14 -6.37 -13.92
CA ARG A 212 5.22 -7.03 -14.88
C ARG A 212 4.32 -8.06 -14.18
N LEU A 213 4.86 -8.81 -13.22
CA LEU A 213 4.10 -9.79 -12.44
C LEU A 213 3.02 -9.12 -11.58
N TYR A 214 3.33 -7.96 -11.00
CA TYR A 214 2.35 -7.17 -10.23
C TYR A 214 1.21 -6.68 -11.13
N LYS A 215 1.51 -6.14 -12.31
CA LYS A 215 0.48 -5.71 -13.28
C LYS A 215 -0.43 -6.86 -13.72
N ILE A 216 0.15 -8.04 -13.97
CA ILE A 216 -0.63 -9.24 -14.33
C ILE A 216 -1.52 -9.67 -13.16
N ARG A 217 -0.97 -9.75 -11.93
CA ARG A 217 -1.76 -10.10 -10.75
C ARG A 217 -2.91 -9.13 -10.52
N LYS A 218 -2.63 -7.83 -10.56
CA LYS A 218 -3.62 -6.76 -10.39
C LYS A 218 -4.70 -6.84 -11.48
N TYR A 219 -4.32 -7.05 -12.74
CA TYR A 219 -5.26 -7.24 -13.83
C TYR A 219 -6.19 -8.44 -13.61
N ILE A 220 -5.66 -9.58 -13.15
CA ILE A 220 -6.46 -10.76 -12.82
C ILE A 220 -7.42 -10.45 -11.67
N GLU A 221 -6.93 -9.82 -10.59
CA GLU A 221 -7.75 -9.47 -9.43
C GLU A 221 -8.89 -8.50 -9.79
N GLU A 222 -8.61 -7.45 -10.57
CA GLU A 222 -9.62 -6.49 -11.05
C GLU A 222 -10.62 -7.13 -12.03
N THR A 223 -10.16 -8.06 -12.87
CA THR A 223 -11.02 -8.79 -13.81
C THR A 223 -11.96 -9.72 -13.04
N LEU A 224 -11.46 -10.45 -12.05
CA LEU A 224 -12.29 -11.33 -11.21
C LEU A 224 -13.32 -10.54 -10.40
N ASP A 225 -12.94 -9.40 -9.82
CA ASP A 225 -13.84 -8.49 -9.10
C ASP A 225 -14.96 -7.96 -10.01
N ARG A 226 -14.62 -7.57 -11.24
CA ARG A 226 -15.60 -7.02 -12.20
C ARG A 226 -16.56 -8.06 -12.77
N TYR A 227 -16.05 -9.21 -13.21
CA TYR A 227 -16.83 -10.17 -14.01
C TYR A 227 -17.42 -11.32 -13.20
N VAL A 228 -16.87 -11.62 -12.02
CA VAL A 228 -17.38 -12.72 -11.18
C VAL A 228 -17.52 -12.30 -9.71
N PRO A 229 -18.24 -11.20 -9.41
CA PRO A 229 -18.42 -10.72 -8.03
C PRO A 229 -19.15 -11.73 -7.13
N GLN A 230 -19.92 -12.65 -7.72
CA GLN A 230 -20.66 -13.70 -7.02
C GLN A 230 -19.73 -14.70 -6.30
N LEU A 231 -18.47 -14.83 -6.71
CA LEU A 231 -17.48 -15.65 -6.01
C LEU A 231 -16.94 -14.98 -4.73
N GLY A 232 -17.43 -13.78 -4.39
CA GLY A 232 -16.99 -13.00 -3.23
C GLY A 232 -15.58 -12.41 -3.41
N TRP A 233 -15.05 -12.43 -4.64
CA TRP A 233 -13.75 -11.87 -4.96
C TRP A 233 -13.86 -10.34 -5.02
N ARG A 234 -13.13 -9.65 -4.15
CA ARG A 234 -12.96 -8.20 -4.18
C ARG A 234 -11.51 -7.84 -3.94
N THR A 235 -11.05 -6.74 -4.55
CA THR A 235 -9.68 -6.25 -4.33
C THR A 235 -9.51 -5.75 -2.89
N GLN A 236 -8.28 -5.84 -2.37
CA GLN A 236 -7.95 -5.33 -1.03
C GLN A 236 -8.31 -3.84 -0.90
N TYR A 237 -7.98 -3.04 -1.92
CA TYR A 237 -8.33 -1.62 -1.96
C TYR A 237 -9.84 -1.38 -1.87
N SER A 238 -10.65 -2.12 -2.62
CA SER A 238 -12.11 -1.97 -2.58
C SER A 238 -12.68 -2.32 -1.20
N ARG A 239 -12.16 -3.37 -0.56
CA ARG A 239 -12.58 -3.75 0.80
C ARG A 239 -12.22 -2.68 1.83
N VAL A 240 -11.02 -2.09 1.75
CA VAL A 240 -10.58 -1.05 2.69
C VAL A 240 -11.32 0.28 2.46
N SER A 241 -11.47 0.72 1.21
CA SER A 241 -11.94 2.06 0.88
C SER A 241 -13.45 2.19 0.72
N PHE A 242 -14.15 1.10 0.35
CA PHE A 242 -15.56 1.13 -0.04
C PHE A 242 -16.43 0.12 0.72
N SER A 243 -15.96 -0.39 1.86
CA SER A 243 -16.75 -1.27 2.74
C SER A 243 -16.44 -1.02 4.21
N ASN A 244 -17.34 -1.47 5.09
CA ASN A 244 -17.14 -1.47 6.54
C ASN A 244 -16.63 -2.83 7.05
N MET A 245 -15.98 -3.61 6.18
CA MET A 245 -15.35 -4.87 6.59
C MET A 245 -14.16 -4.55 7.50
N ARG A 246 -14.06 -5.27 8.62
CA ARG A 246 -12.98 -5.07 9.59
C ARG A 246 -11.61 -5.22 8.93
N TYR A 247 -10.66 -4.32 9.21
CA TYR A 247 -9.35 -4.34 8.55
C TYR A 247 -8.60 -5.67 8.74
N SER A 248 -8.69 -6.30 9.91
CA SER A 248 -8.12 -7.62 10.15
C SER A 248 -8.75 -8.71 9.28
N GLU A 249 -10.06 -8.66 9.04
CA GLU A 249 -10.77 -9.57 8.13
C GLU A 249 -10.40 -9.31 6.67
N VAL A 250 -10.16 -8.05 6.29
CA VAL A 250 -9.68 -7.69 4.95
C VAL A 250 -8.32 -8.33 4.68
N VAL A 251 -7.39 -8.29 5.65
CA VAL A 251 -6.08 -8.94 5.53
C VAL A 251 -6.25 -10.45 5.32
N LEU A 252 -7.06 -11.11 6.14
CA LEU A 252 -7.31 -12.55 6.02
C LEU A 252 -7.96 -12.93 4.69
N ALA A 253 -8.92 -12.11 4.21
CA ALA A 253 -9.58 -12.31 2.93
C ALA A 253 -8.57 -12.18 1.77
N ALA A 254 -7.72 -11.15 1.80
CA ALA A 254 -6.70 -10.91 0.78
C ALA A 254 -5.65 -12.04 0.76
N GLU A 255 -5.22 -12.53 1.92
CA GLU A 255 -4.30 -13.67 2.02
C GLU A 255 -4.92 -14.96 1.49
N ARG A 256 -6.20 -15.21 1.78
CA ARG A 256 -6.93 -16.36 1.24
C ARG A 256 -7.05 -16.28 -0.28
N GLN A 257 -7.44 -15.13 -0.82
CA GLN A 257 -7.50 -14.89 -2.26
C GLN A 257 -6.12 -15.09 -2.91
N GLY A 258 -5.06 -14.55 -2.31
CA GLY A 258 -3.69 -14.72 -2.78
C GLY A 258 -3.23 -16.18 -2.82
N ARG A 259 -3.54 -16.98 -1.79
CA ARG A 259 -3.23 -18.42 -1.76
C ARG A 259 -3.96 -19.18 -2.85
N ILE A 260 -5.26 -18.94 -3.02
CA ILE A 260 -6.07 -19.57 -4.07
C ILE A 260 -5.51 -19.24 -5.45
N LEU A 261 -5.19 -17.97 -5.70
CA LEU A 261 -4.61 -17.54 -6.97
C LEU A 261 -3.25 -18.22 -7.23
N SER A 262 -2.37 -18.25 -6.23
CA SER A 262 -1.06 -18.91 -6.36
C SER A 262 -1.21 -20.41 -6.65
N MET A 263 -2.10 -21.10 -5.95
CA MET A 263 -2.37 -22.52 -6.20
C MET A 263 -2.89 -22.74 -7.62
N GLY A 264 -3.80 -21.88 -8.10
CA GLY A 264 -4.32 -21.95 -9.46
C GLY A 264 -3.23 -21.75 -10.52
N VAL A 265 -2.34 -20.77 -10.32
CA VAL A 265 -1.21 -20.52 -11.23
C VAL A 265 -0.23 -21.70 -11.22
N THR A 266 0.13 -22.22 -10.04
CA THR A 266 1.02 -23.39 -9.93
C THR A 266 0.42 -24.63 -10.58
N ALA A 267 -0.89 -24.87 -10.39
CA ALA A 267 -1.59 -25.99 -11.03
C ALA A 267 -1.63 -25.86 -12.56
N ALA A 268 -1.86 -24.65 -13.08
CA ALA A 268 -1.83 -24.37 -14.52
C ALA A 268 -0.42 -24.56 -15.14
N LEU A 269 0.63 -24.12 -14.44
CA LEU A 269 2.00 -24.34 -14.89
C LEU A 269 2.38 -25.83 -14.86
N ALA A 270 1.95 -26.55 -13.82
CA ALA A 270 2.17 -27.98 -13.72
C ALA A 270 1.45 -28.74 -14.85
N SER A 271 0.20 -28.39 -15.17
CA SER A 271 -0.55 -29.04 -16.24
C SER A 271 0.07 -28.79 -17.62
N VAL A 272 0.53 -27.57 -17.90
CA VAL A 272 1.25 -27.25 -19.15
C VAL A 272 2.56 -28.05 -19.24
N THR A 273 3.29 -28.16 -18.13
CA THR A 273 4.54 -28.94 -18.09
C THR A 273 4.29 -30.43 -18.34
N ILE A 274 3.26 -31.01 -17.69
CA ILE A 274 2.87 -32.40 -17.89
C ILE A 274 2.45 -32.64 -19.35
N ALA A 275 1.66 -31.72 -19.93
CA ALA A 275 1.24 -31.81 -21.32
C ALA A 275 2.43 -31.72 -22.29
N ALA A 276 3.40 -30.85 -22.04
CA ALA A 276 4.61 -30.72 -22.83
C ALA A 276 5.50 -31.97 -22.76
N ILE A 277 5.66 -32.56 -21.56
CA ILE A 277 6.39 -33.83 -21.38
C ILE A 277 5.66 -34.96 -22.11
N GLY A 278 4.33 -35.04 -22.00
CA GLY A 278 3.52 -36.04 -22.69
C GLY A 278 3.64 -35.94 -24.21
N LEU A 279 3.54 -34.73 -24.77
CA LEU A 279 3.75 -34.48 -26.20
C LEU A 279 5.18 -34.81 -26.64
N GLY A 280 6.19 -34.41 -25.86
CA GLY A 280 7.59 -34.75 -26.12
C GLY A 280 7.83 -36.27 -26.13
N GLY A 281 7.28 -36.99 -25.14
CA GLY A 281 7.32 -38.45 -25.07
C GLY A 281 6.63 -39.12 -26.27
N MET A 282 5.44 -38.63 -26.66
CA MET A 282 4.77 -39.12 -27.88
C MET A 282 5.57 -38.88 -29.14
N LEU A 283 6.22 -37.71 -29.28
CA LEU A 283 7.04 -37.39 -30.45
C LEU A 283 8.29 -38.27 -30.52
N VAL A 284 8.96 -38.52 -29.38
CA VAL A 284 10.11 -39.45 -29.30
C VAL A 284 9.68 -40.88 -29.65
N TRP A 285 8.52 -41.32 -29.15
CA TRP A 285 7.98 -42.66 -29.47
C TRP A 285 7.58 -42.80 -30.94
N LYS A 286 6.97 -41.77 -31.54
CA LYS A 286 6.50 -41.77 -32.94
C LYS A 286 7.63 -41.59 -33.95
N TYR A 287 8.70 -40.87 -33.60
CA TYR A 287 9.85 -40.60 -34.47
C TYR A 287 11.20 -41.02 -33.85
N PRO A 288 11.38 -42.31 -33.50
CA PRO A 288 12.54 -42.76 -32.73
C PRO A 288 13.87 -42.57 -33.48
N ARG A 289 13.86 -42.61 -34.81
CA ARG A 289 15.06 -42.43 -35.66
C ARG A 289 15.57 -40.98 -35.74
N GLN A 290 14.74 -39.99 -35.39
CA GLN A 290 15.15 -38.58 -35.40
C GLN A 290 15.80 -38.15 -34.07
N PHE A 291 15.47 -38.84 -32.97
CA PHE A 291 15.94 -38.51 -31.61
C PHE A 291 16.93 -39.53 -31.04
N THR A 292 17.39 -40.50 -31.84
CA THR A 292 18.49 -41.40 -31.47
C THR A 292 19.82 -40.63 -31.27
N PRO A 293 20.58 -40.88 -30.19
CA PRO A 293 21.80 -40.13 -29.83
C PRO A 293 22.92 -40.24 -30.88
N HIS A 294 22.83 -41.19 -31.80
CA HIS A 294 23.81 -41.39 -32.86
C HIS A 294 23.92 -40.21 -33.85
N ARG A 295 22.85 -39.42 -34.04
CA ARG A 295 22.87 -38.23 -34.93
C ARG A 295 23.44 -36.97 -34.26
N LEU A 296 23.19 -36.78 -32.96
CA LEU A 296 23.73 -35.66 -32.19
C LEU A 296 25.27 -35.74 -32.07
N LEU A 297 25.82 -36.95 -31.97
CA LEU A 297 27.27 -37.18 -31.96
C LEU A 297 27.93 -36.98 -33.33
N THR A 298 27.25 -37.30 -34.44
CA THR A 298 27.78 -37.06 -35.80
C THR A 298 27.79 -35.58 -36.18
N ASP A 299 26.83 -34.78 -35.71
CA ASP A 299 26.81 -33.33 -35.98
C ASP A 299 27.86 -32.54 -35.20
N LEU A 300 28.22 -33.00 -33.99
CA LEU A 300 29.34 -32.45 -33.21
C LEU A 300 30.70 -32.81 -33.83
N SER A 301 30.83 -34.03 -34.35
CA SER A 301 32.04 -34.51 -35.06
C SER A 301 32.28 -33.76 -36.38
N MET A 302 31.26 -33.53 -37.21
CA MET A 302 31.43 -32.80 -38.47
C MET A 302 31.79 -31.32 -38.27
N LYS A 303 31.25 -30.65 -37.25
CA LYS A 303 31.60 -29.25 -36.98
C LYS A 303 33.04 -29.07 -36.47
N GLN A 304 33.62 -30.08 -35.81
CA GLN A 304 35.05 -30.08 -35.46
C GLN A 304 35.93 -30.34 -36.69
N PHE A 305 35.50 -31.21 -37.62
CA PHE A 305 36.27 -31.54 -38.83
C PHE A 305 36.40 -30.34 -39.80
N PHE A 306 35.38 -29.47 -39.88
CA PHE A 306 35.44 -28.26 -40.74
C PHE A 306 36.24 -27.09 -40.14
N ARG A 307 36.63 -27.14 -38.85
CA ARG A 307 37.42 -26.07 -38.22
C ARG A 307 38.94 -26.26 -38.39
N THR A 308 39.39 -27.39 -38.89
CA THR A 308 40.82 -27.72 -39.06
C THR A 308 41.31 -27.63 -40.51
N ALA A 309 40.44 -27.30 -41.47
CA ALA A 309 40.78 -27.24 -42.89
C ALA A 309 41.09 -25.81 -43.41
N TYR A 310 41.13 -24.81 -42.53
CA TYR A 310 41.52 -23.43 -42.86
C TYR A 310 42.48 -22.87 -41.79
N THR A 311 43.70 -23.39 -41.81
CA THR A 311 44.95 -22.78 -41.30
C THR A 311 46.07 -23.34 -42.16
#